data_AF-A0A183BH35-F1
#
_entry.id   AF-A0A183BH35-F1
#
_cell.length_a   1.000
_cell.length_b   1.000
_cell.length_c   1.000
_cell.angle_alpha   90.00
_cell.angle_beta   90.00
_cell.angle_gamma   90.00
#
_symmetry.space_group_name_H-M   'P 1'
#
loop_
_entity.id
_entity.type
_entity.pdbx_description
1 polymer ?
#
loop_
_entity_poly.entity_id
_entity_poly.type
_entity_poly.pdbx_seq_one_letter_code
_entity_poly.pdbx_strand_id
1 'polypeptide(L)'
;MNLFSFSSTIRAAPILANRDARCSRNLITFADLKTLRAAMPRTITPLPEPGAVAPSAPIPRPRRRMRTCPITGLPARYLDPVTLTPYANLAAFRVLRRLYAIHLETNAAPIDLLREYRSGNISVDPAC
;
A
#
# COMPACT_ATOMS: atom_id res chain seq x y z
N MET A 1 7.05 -22.00 20.72
CA MET A 1 6.87 -22.15 19.26
C MET A 1 5.38 -22.12 18.96
N ASN A 2 5.00 -21.36 17.92
CA ASN A 2 3.69 -21.31 17.25
C ASN A 2 2.52 -20.68 18.06
N LEU A 3 1.62 -19.85 17.52
CA LEU A 3 1.31 -19.40 16.16
C LEU A 3 0.49 -18.08 16.28
N PHE A 4 0.65 -17.17 15.31
CA PHE A 4 -0.10 -15.92 15.21
C PHE A 4 -1.61 -16.14 15.01
N SER A 5 -2.45 -15.31 15.62
CA SER A 5 -3.67 -14.83 14.96
C SER A 5 -4.12 -13.51 15.56
N PHE A 6 -3.69 -12.39 14.97
CA PHE A 6 -4.33 -11.10 15.18
C PHE A 6 -5.26 -10.88 13.98
N SER A 7 -6.50 -11.35 14.08
CA SER A 7 -7.55 -11.09 13.09
C SER A 7 -8.08 -9.67 13.28
N SER A 8 -7.34 -8.68 12.76
CA SER A 8 -7.93 -7.37 12.49
C SER A 8 -8.71 -7.48 11.19
N THR A 9 -9.95 -7.96 11.27
CA THR A 9 -10.88 -7.89 10.13
C THR A 9 -11.19 -6.42 9.88
N ILE A 10 -10.43 -5.79 8.98
CA ILE A 10 -10.80 -4.50 8.39
C ILE A 10 -12.09 -4.79 7.60
N ARG A 11 -13.24 -4.47 8.17
CA ARG A 11 -14.48 -4.40 7.39
C ARG A 11 -14.37 -3.17 6.49
N ALA A 12 -13.75 -3.35 5.33
CA ALA A 12 -13.95 -2.45 4.21
C ALA A 12 -15.44 -2.55 3.86
N ALA A 13 -16.24 -1.59 4.32
CA ALA A 13 -17.55 -1.39 3.73
C ALA A 13 -17.33 -1.16 2.23
N PRO A 14 -18.16 -1.75 1.35
CA PRO A 14 -18.06 -1.44 -0.06
C PRO A 14 -18.12 0.08 -0.19
N ILE A 15 -17.11 0.67 -0.84
CA ILE A 15 -17.22 2.05 -1.30
C ILE A 15 -18.53 2.06 -2.09
N LEU A 16 -19.49 2.88 -1.68
CA LEU A 16 -20.70 3.15 -2.46
C LEU A 16 -20.27 3.89 -3.73
N ALA A 17 -19.57 3.19 -4.60
CA ALA A 17 -19.19 3.58 -5.94
C ALA A 17 -20.18 2.90 -6.88
N ASN A 18 -21.48 3.07 -6.63
CA ASN A 18 -22.42 2.88 -7.71
C ASN A 18 -22.10 4.01 -8.70
N ARG A 19 -21.56 3.64 -9.85
CA ARG A 19 -21.02 4.59 -10.84
C ARG A 19 -22.11 5.52 -11.39
N ASP A 20 -23.36 5.10 -11.27
CA ASP A 20 -24.57 5.84 -11.64
C ASP A 20 -25.21 6.62 -10.47
N ALA A 21 -24.68 6.45 -9.24
CA ALA A 21 -25.15 7.23 -8.11
C ALA A 21 -24.75 8.70 -8.28
N ARG A 22 -25.74 9.54 -8.55
CA ARG A 22 -25.57 10.99 -8.57
C ARG A 22 -25.45 11.47 -7.13
N CYS A 23 -24.25 11.74 -6.67
CA CYS A 23 -24.03 12.41 -5.39
C CYS A 23 -24.46 13.89 -5.53
N SER A 24 -25.61 14.26 -4.97
CA SER A 24 -25.95 15.68 -4.82
C SER A 24 -25.06 16.28 -3.73
N ARG A 25 -24.23 17.27 -4.08
CA ARG A 25 -23.47 18.08 -3.11
C ARG A 25 -24.36 19.17 -2.51
N ASN A 26 -25.50 18.78 -1.96
CA ASN A 26 -26.41 19.70 -1.30
C ASN A 26 -26.01 19.82 0.18
N LEU A 27 -26.05 21.04 0.71
CA LEU A 27 -25.91 21.25 2.14
C LEU A 27 -27.22 20.83 2.81
N ILE A 28 -27.15 19.82 3.67
CA ILE A 28 -28.28 19.41 4.50
C ILE A 28 -28.14 20.16 5.82
N THR A 29 -29.08 21.07 6.11
CA THR A 29 -29.21 21.68 7.42
C THR A 29 -30.09 20.78 8.29
N PHE A 30 -29.65 20.52 9.52
CA PHE A 30 -30.45 19.79 10.51
C PHE A 30 -30.98 20.79 11.54
N ALA A 31 -32.24 20.61 11.95
CA ALA A 31 -32.86 21.47 12.97
C ALA A 31 -32.22 21.32 14.35
N ASP A 32 -31.63 20.15 14.65
CA ASP A 32 -30.93 19.88 15.90
C ASP A 32 -29.78 18.86 15.68
N LEU A 33 -28.75 18.95 16.52
CA LEU A 33 -27.56 18.09 16.52
C LEU A 33 -27.92 16.61 16.79
N LYS A 34 -28.97 16.34 17.57
CA LYS A 34 -29.42 14.97 17.85
C LYS A 34 -29.86 14.25 16.57
N THR A 35 -30.58 14.95 15.70
CA THR A 35 -31.04 14.44 14.41
C THR A 35 -29.88 14.22 13.44
N LEU A 36 -28.91 15.14 13.41
CA LEU A 36 -27.68 15.00 12.62
C LEU A 36 -26.89 13.75 13.02
N ARG A 37 -26.71 13.49 14.32
CA ARG A 37 -26.00 12.29 14.80
C ARG A 37 -26.73 10.99 14.46
N ALA A 38 -28.06 11.00 14.55
CA ALA A 38 -28.88 9.83 14.24
C ALA A 38 -28.87 9.48 12.73
N ALA A 39 -28.74 10.48 11.86
CA ALA A 39 -28.75 10.30 10.41
C ALA A 39 -27.41 9.82 9.84
N MET A 40 -26.29 9.99 10.55
CA MET A 40 -24.99 9.51 10.10
C MET A 40 -24.78 8.02 10.46
N PRO A 41 -24.22 7.21 9.54
CA PRO A 41 -23.90 5.81 9.84
C PRO A 41 -22.90 5.75 11.00
N ARG A 42 -23.07 4.76 11.89
CA ARG A 42 -22.12 4.52 12.99
C ARG A 42 -20.77 4.12 12.42
N THR A 43 -19.84 5.07 12.33
CA THR A 43 -18.45 4.82 11.89
C THR A 43 -17.60 4.28 13.03
N ILE A 44 -16.58 3.49 12.70
CA ILE A 44 -15.57 2.97 13.66
C ILE A 44 -14.93 4.10 14.46
N THR A 45 -14.76 5.27 13.86
CA THR A 45 -14.43 6.52 14.54
C THR A 45 -15.73 7.23 14.93
N PRO A 46 -16.11 7.28 16.22
CA PRO A 46 -17.27 8.06 16.65
C PRO A 46 -17.07 9.55 16.29
N LEU A 47 -18.15 10.24 15.93
CA LEU A 47 -18.10 11.69 15.76
C LEU A 47 -17.66 12.31 17.10
N PRO A 48 -16.77 13.31 17.08
CA PRO A 48 -16.42 14.03 18.30
C PRO A 48 -17.67 14.69 18.88
N GLU A 49 -17.93 14.46 20.17
CA GLU A 49 -18.99 15.16 20.89
C GLU A 49 -18.68 16.67 20.95
N PRO A 50 -19.69 17.55 21.08
CA PRO A 50 -19.46 18.99 21.20
C PRO A 50 -18.66 19.26 22.47
N GLY A 51 -17.46 19.80 22.33
CA GLY A 51 -16.52 20.00 23.44
C GLY A 51 -15.53 18.85 23.67
N ALA A 52 -15.50 17.84 22.79
CA ALA A 52 -14.46 16.81 22.84
C ALA A 52 -13.09 17.44 22.55
N VAL A 53 -12.18 17.36 23.52
CA VAL A 53 -10.77 17.67 23.35
C VAL A 53 -10.23 16.74 22.27
N ALA A 54 -9.56 17.29 21.25
CA ALA A 54 -8.91 16.48 20.22
C ALA A 54 -8.03 15.42 20.91
N PRO A 55 -8.07 14.14 20.49
CA PRO A 55 -7.27 13.10 21.13
C PRO A 55 -5.80 13.55 21.17
N SER A 56 -5.23 13.61 22.37
CA SER A 56 -3.95 14.26 22.67
C SER A 56 -2.71 13.58 22.10
N ALA A 57 -2.89 12.48 21.36
CA ALA A 57 -1.84 11.86 20.57
C ALA A 57 -2.43 11.32 19.27
N PRO A 58 -1.80 11.59 18.11
CA PRO A 58 -2.16 10.88 16.89
C PRO A 58 -1.96 9.39 17.14
N ILE A 59 -2.99 8.59 16.88
CA ILE A 59 -2.91 7.12 16.87
C ILE A 59 -1.66 6.75 16.07
N PRO A 60 -0.71 5.98 16.62
CA PRO A 60 0.49 5.58 15.89
C PRO A 60 0.05 4.90 14.60
N ARG A 61 0.18 5.59 13.47
CA ARG A 61 -0.10 4.99 12.17
C ARG A 61 0.79 3.75 12.10
N PRO A 62 0.26 2.56 11.75
CA PRO A 62 1.09 1.37 11.67
C PRO A 62 2.29 1.70 10.79
N ARG A 63 3.49 1.65 11.38
CA ARG A 63 4.74 1.92 10.65
C ARG A 63 4.76 0.96 9.47
N ARG A 64 4.56 1.47 8.25
CA ARG A 64 4.73 0.67 7.04
C ARG A 64 6.15 0.11 7.11
N ARG A 65 6.31 -1.20 7.29
CA ARG A 65 7.62 -1.85 7.20
C ARG A 65 8.10 -1.58 5.77
N MET A 66 9.03 -0.64 5.62
CA MET A 66 9.58 -0.29 4.32
C MET A 66 10.28 -1.53 3.78
N ARG A 67 9.85 -1.99 2.60
CA ARG A 67 10.50 -3.11 1.94
C ARG A 67 11.82 -2.61 1.35
N THR A 68 12.86 -3.43 1.41
CA THR A 68 14.17 -3.10 0.84
C THR A 68 14.21 -3.51 -0.63
N CYS A 69 14.79 -2.68 -1.50
CA CYS A 69 15.03 -3.04 -2.90
C CYS A 69 16.13 -4.12 -2.99
N PRO A 70 15.90 -5.26 -3.67
CA PRO A 70 16.89 -6.32 -3.78
C PRO A 70 18.08 -5.95 -4.69
N ILE A 71 17.91 -4.96 -5.57
CA ILE A 71 18.95 -4.49 -6.49
C ILE A 71 19.91 -3.53 -5.80
N THR A 72 19.39 -2.50 -5.12
CA THR A 72 20.21 -1.42 -4.55
C THR A 72 20.43 -1.51 -3.05
N GLY A 73 19.66 -2.34 -2.33
CA GLY A 73 19.67 -2.36 -0.87
C GLY A 73 19.03 -1.13 -0.21
N LEU A 74 18.53 -0.18 -0.99
CA LEU A 74 17.87 1.04 -0.48
C LEU A 74 16.39 0.78 -0.15
N PRO A 75 15.75 1.62 0.69
CA PRO A 75 14.31 1.55 0.91
C PRO A 75 13.54 1.69 -0.40
N ALA A 76 12.65 0.75 -0.68
CA ALA A 76 11.86 0.75 -1.90
C ALA A 76 10.74 1.79 -1.84
N ARG A 77 10.54 2.49 -2.96
CA ARG A 77 9.45 3.46 -3.15
C ARG A 77 8.27 2.87 -3.90
N TYR A 78 8.52 1.83 -4.70
CA TYR A 78 7.55 1.26 -5.63
C TYR A 78 7.54 -0.27 -5.56
N LEU A 79 6.49 -0.87 -6.12
CA LEU A 79 6.34 -2.31 -6.34
C LEU A 79 6.13 -2.53 -7.85
N ASP A 80 6.84 -3.51 -8.40
CA ASP A 80 6.58 -3.95 -9.77
C ASP A 80 5.21 -4.68 -9.84
N PRO A 81 4.25 -4.27 -10.69
CA PRO A 81 2.95 -4.92 -10.77
C PRO A 81 2.99 -6.38 -11.25
N VAL A 82 4.04 -6.79 -11.96
CA VAL A 82 4.13 -8.16 -12.49
C VAL A 82 4.76 -9.09 -11.47
N THR A 83 5.95 -8.74 -10.97
CA THR A 83 6.68 -9.62 -10.04
C THR A 83 6.34 -9.37 -8.57
N LEU A 84 5.61 -8.29 -8.26
CA LEU A 84 5.39 -7.79 -6.89
C LEU A 84 6.69 -7.52 -6.12
N THR A 85 7.80 -7.30 -6.83
CA THR A 85 9.12 -7.04 -6.25
C THR A 85 9.28 -5.55 -5.93
N PRO A 86 9.73 -5.19 -4.71
CA PRO A 86 9.95 -3.80 -4.32
C PRO A 86 11.20 -3.21 -4.99
N TYR A 87 11.13 -1.97 -5.48
CA TYR A 87 12.28 -1.27 -6.07
C TYR A 87 12.40 0.21 -5.67
N ALA A 88 13.63 0.74 -5.71
CA ALA A 88 13.95 2.07 -5.19
C ALA A 88 13.84 3.20 -6.25
N ASN A 89 14.31 2.95 -7.47
CA ASN A 89 14.44 3.94 -8.54
C ASN A 89 14.32 3.30 -9.94
N LEU A 90 14.38 4.11 -11.00
CA LEU A 90 14.23 3.67 -12.40
C LEU A 90 15.33 2.68 -12.82
N ALA A 91 16.59 2.95 -12.45
CA ALA A 91 17.71 2.06 -12.77
C ALA A 91 17.51 0.66 -12.19
N ALA A 92 17.05 0.56 -10.92
CA ALA A 92 16.71 -0.71 -10.30
C ALA A 92 15.55 -1.43 -11.00
N PHE A 93 14.56 -0.68 -11.51
CA PHE A 93 13.45 -1.24 -12.28
C PHE A 93 13.91 -1.86 -13.61
N ARG A 94 14.83 -1.18 -14.33
CA ARG A 94 15.43 -1.70 -15.58
C ARG A 94 16.14 -3.03 -15.35
N VAL A 95 16.98 -3.09 -14.32
CA VAL A 95 17.67 -4.32 -13.92
C VAL A 95 16.66 -5.41 -13.57
N LEU A 96 15.68 -5.10 -12.71
CA LEU A 96 14.65 -6.05 -12.29
C LEU A 96 13.92 -6.66 -13.50
N ARG A 97 13.53 -5.84 -14.48
CA ARG A 97 12.86 -6.29 -15.70
C ARG A 97 13.76 -7.12 -16.61
N ARG A 98 15.05 -6.78 -16.69
CA ARG A 98 16.02 -7.58 -17.45
C ARG A 98 16.22 -8.97 -16.83
N LEU A 99 16.38 -9.04 -15.51
CA LEU A 99 16.50 -10.32 -14.79
C LEU A 99 15.22 -11.15 -14.93
N TYR A 100 14.05 -10.51 -14.89
CA TYR A 100 12.78 -11.19 -15.13
C TYR A 100 12.68 -11.77 -16.55
N ALA A 101 13.14 -11.06 -17.58
CA ALA A 101 13.19 -11.59 -18.94
C ALA A 101 14.09 -12.84 -19.03
N ILE A 102 15.30 -12.77 -18.46
CA ILE A 102 16.21 -13.93 -18.41
C ILE A 102 15.56 -15.10 -17.67
N HIS A 103 14.87 -14.85 -16.55
CA HIS A 103 14.11 -15.87 -15.83
C HIS A 103 13.07 -16.56 -16.71
N LEU A 104 12.33 -15.81 -17.54
CA LEU A 104 11.35 -16.40 -18.44
C LEU A 104 12.00 -17.21 -19.57
N GLU A 105 13.14 -16.76 -20.08
CA GLU A 105 13.88 -17.44 -21.17
C GLU A 105 14.55 -18.74 -20.69
N THR A 106 15.18 -18.71 -19.51
CA THR A 106 16.04 -19.79 -19.01
C THR A 106 15.38 -20.64 -17.93
N ASN A 107 14.26 -20.18 -17.38
CA ASN A 107 13.60 -20.73 -16.19
C ASN A 107 14.53 -20.83 -14.96
N ALA A 108 15.64 -20.08 -14.94
CA ALA A 108 16.58 -20.02 -13.82
C ALA A 108 15.94 -19.38 -12.59
N ALA A 109 16.27 -19.81 -11.37
CA ALA A 109 15.64 -19.26 -10.17
C ALA A 109 15.95 -17.75 -10.02
N PRO A 110 14.96 -16.89 -9.71
CA PRO A 110 15.19 -15.44 -9.59
C PRO A 110 16.25 -15.05 -8.57
N ILE A 111 16.43 -15.87 -7.52
CA ILE A 111 17.43 -15.64 -6.47
C ILE A 111 18.87 -15.79 -7.00
N ASP A 112 19.08 -16.69 -7.95
CA ASP A 112 20.39 -16.97 -8.54
C ASP A 112 20.79 -15.85 -9.50
N LEU A 113 19.84 -15.41 -10.34
CA LEU A 113 20.03 -14.26 -11.22
C LEU A 113 20.35 -12.97 -10.45
N LEU A 114 19.71 -12.77 -9.29
CA LEU A 114 20.04 -11.66 -8.40
C LEU A 114 21.46 -11.78 -7.81
N ARG A 115 21.92 -13.00 -7.49
CA ARG A 115 23.27 -13.25 -6.99
C ARG A 115 24.32 -12.94 -8.07
N GLU A 116 24.08 -13.42 -9.28
CA GLU A 116 24.95 -13.19 -10.45
C GLU A 116 25.03 -11.71 -10.84
N TYR A 117 23.91 -11.00 -10.80
CA TYR A 117 23.92 -9.54 -10.99
C TYR A 117 24.78 -8.84 -9.95
N ARG A 118 24.65 -9.23 -8.67
CA ARG A 118 25.44 -8.62 -7.57
C ARG A 118 26.92 -8.99 -7.63
N SER A 119 27.28 -10.14 -8.19
CA SER A 119 28.67 -10.50 -8.45
C SER A 119 29.25 -9.84 -9.72
N GLY A 120 28.42 -9.14 -10.50
CA GLY A 120 28.83 -8.46 -11.72
C GLY A 120 28.89 -9.35 -12.97
N ASN A 121 28.35 -10.57 -12.91
CA ASN A 121 28.34 -11.50 -14.05
C ASN A 121 27.26 -11.16 -15.08
N ILE A 122 26.24 -10.42 -14.67
CA ILE A 122 25.18 -9.90 -15.54
C ILE A 122 25.30 -8.38 -15.55
N SER A 123 25.71 -7.81 -16.68
CA SER A 123 25.63 -6.36 -16.90
C SER A 123 24.28 -6.01 -17.49
N VAL A 124 23.73 -4.88 -17.04
CA VAL A 124 22.52 -4.28 -17.63
C VAL A 124 22.87 -2.86 -18.00
N ASP A 125 22.77 -2.54 -19.29
CA ASP A 125 23.10 -1.22 -19.77
C ASP A 125 22.17 -0.17 -19.16
N PRO A 126 22.70 0.91 -18.58
CA PRO A 126 21.88 1.92 -17.92
C PRO A 126 21.04 2.74 -18.91
N ALA A 127 21.30 2.61 -20.22
CA ALA A 127 20.73 3.40 -21.29
C ALA A 127 19.46 2.79 -21.94
N CYS A 128 19.24 1.47 -21.85
CA CYS A 128 18.06 0.80 -22.40
C CYS A 128 16.82 0.96 -21.50
#